data_AF-A0A7Z9I3F6-F1
#
_entry.id   AF-A0A7Z9I3F6-F1
#
_cell.length_a   1.000
_cell.length_b   1.000
_cell.length_c   1.000
_cell.angle_alpha   90.00
_cell.angle_beta   90.00
_cell.angle_gamma   90.00
#
_symmetry.space_group_name_H-M   'P 1'
#
loop_
_entity.id
_entity.type
_entity.pdbx_description
1 polymer ?
#
loop_
_entity_poly.entity_id
_entity_poly.type
_entity_poly.pdbx_seq_one_letter_code
_entity_poly.pdbx_strand_id
1 'polypeptide(L)' 'MNLFEQTICEMAAKVLNSADESGVWEPFELNELIEQPPNPEMGDYALPCFSFAKSLRRSPIKIAEELADKLQT' A
#
# COMPACT_ATOMS: atom_id res chain seq x y z
N MET A 1 -7.91 -15.31 4.50
CA MET A 1 -7.09 -14.12 4.79
C MET A 1 -6.54 -14.23 6.17
N ASN A 2 -5.26 -13.92 6.33
CA ASN A 2 -4.67 -13.76 7.65
C ASN A 2 -5.08 -12.38 8.21
N LEU A 3 -5.23 -12.27 9.54
CA LEU A 3 -5.62 -11.01 10.20
C LEU A 3 -4.63 -9.88 9.88
N PHE A 4 -3.36 -10.24 9.71
CA PHE A 4 -2.27 -9.31 9.37
C PHE A 4 -2.43 -8.71 7.97
N GLU A 5 -2.74 -9.51 6.95
CA GLU A 5 -2.97 -9.03 5.58
C GLU A 5 -4.11 -8.03 5.53
N GLN A 6 -5.21 -8.32 6.24
CA GLN A 6 -6.36 -7.43 6.34
C GLN A 6 -5.98 -6.09 6.96
N THR A 7 -5.23 -6.14 8.07
CA THR A 7 -4.79 -4.92 8.78
C THR A 7 -3.88 -4.07 7.89
N ILE A 8 -2.93 -4.70 7.18
CA ILE A 8 -2.04 -4.00 6.23
C ILE A 8 -2.87 -3.33 5.13
N CYS A 9 -3.81 -4.05 4.52
CA CYS A 9 -4.67 -3.53 3.46
C CYS A 9 -5.53 -2.35 3.94
N GLU A 10 -6.13 -2.46 5.14
CA GLU A 10 -6.95 -1.40 5.73
C GLU A 10 -6.13 -0.14 6.01
N MET A 11 -4.94 -0.30 6.60
CA MET A 11 -4.07 0.83 6.90
C MET A 11 -3.56 1.51 5.63
N ALA A 12 -3.12 0.74 4.63
CA ALA A 12 -2.66 1.27 3.36
C ALA A 12 -3.79 1.98 2.59
N ALA A 13 -4.99 1.39 2.53
CA ALA A 13 -6.16 2.02 1.90
C ALA A 13 -6.50 3.36 2.56
N LYS A 14 -6.50 3.40 3.90
CA LYS A 14 -6.74 4.64 4.66
C LYS A 14 -5.71 5.73 4.32
N VAL A 15 -4.43 5.37 4.21
CA VAL A 15 -3.38 6.32 3.84
C VAL A 15 -3.55 6.80 2.41
N LEU A 16 -3.78 5.90 1.46
CA LEU A 16 -3.95 6.25 0.04
C LEU A 16 -5.17 7.16 -0.17
N ASN A 17 -6.31 6.85 0.46
CA ASN A 17 -7.53 7.66 0.39
C ASN A 17 -7.36 9.03 1.08
N SER A 18 -6.46 9.14 2.08
CA SER A 18 -6.13 10.45 2.67
C SER A 18 -5.20 11.31 1.81
N ALA A 19 -4.53 10.69 0.82
CA ALA A 19 -3.56 11.36 -0.06
C ALA A 19 -4.20 11.90 -1.35
N ASP A 20 -5.37 11.39 -1.75
CA ASP A 20 -6.17 11.85 -2.89
C ASP A 20 -7.65 11.52 -2.69
N GLU A 21 -8.52 12.54 -2.66
CA GLU A 21 -9.98 12.35 -2.55
C GLU A 21 -10.60 11.76 -3.84
N SER A 22 -9.86 11.73 -4.95
CA SER A 22 -10.35 11.27 -6.26
C SER A 22 -10.21 9.76 -6.45
N GLY A 23 -9.30 9.11 -5.73
CA GLY A 23 -9.05 7.67 -5.81
C GLY A 23 -9.66 6.96 -4.62
N VAL A 24 -10.66 6.11 -4.85
CA VAL A 24 -11.18 5.20 -3.81
C VAL A 24 -10.43 3.89 -3.93
N TRP A 25 -9.62 3.59 -2.91
CA TRP A 25 -8.92 2.32 -2.77
C TRP A 25 -9.60 1.48 -1.71
N GLU A 26 -10.09 0.30 -2.10
CA GLU A 26 -10.72 -0.64 -1.17
C GLU A 26 -9.70 -1.67 -0.68
N PRO A 27 -9.76 -2.11 0.60
CA PRO A 27 -8.82 -3.10 1.14
C PRO A 27 -8.74 -4.40 0.32
N PHE A 28 -9.85 -4.79 -0.32
CA PHE A 28 -9.89 -5.97 -1.18
C PHE A 28 -9.00 -5.83 -2.42
N GLU A 29 -8.94 -4.66 -3.05
CA GLU A 29 -8.08 -4.42 -4.21
C GLU A 29 -6.60 -4.45 -3.83
N LEU A 30 -6.27 -3.93 -2.64
CA LEU A 30 -4.91 -3.98 -2.11
C LEU A 30 -4.48 -5.42 -1.80
N ASN A 31 -5.41 -6.25 -1.35
CA ASN A 31 -5.12 -7.65 -1.05
C ASN A 31 -4.66 -8.44 -2.29
N GLU A 32 -5.16 -8.10 -3.48
CA GLU A 32 -4.68 -8.71 -4.74
C GLU A 32 -3.29 -8.18 -5.16
N LEU A 33 -2.85 -7.07 -4.59
CA LEU A 33 -1.53 -6.46 -4.87
C LEU A 33 -0.46 -6.88 -3.87
N ILE A 34 -0.82 -7.25 -2.64
CA ILE A 34 0.17 -7.69 -1.63
C ILE A 34 0.84 -8.98 -2.11
N GLU A 35 2.17 -9.00 -2.06
CA GLU A 35 3.00 -10.12 -2.47
C GLU A 35 4.12 -10.41 -1.47
N GLN A 36 4.76 -11.58 -1.58
CA GLN A 36 5.97 -11.87 -0.82
C GLN A 36 7.17 -11.18 -1.48
N PRO A 37 8.00 -10.47 -0.71
CA PRO A 37 9.18 -9.83 -1.25
C PRO A 37 10.20 -10.87 -1.76
N PRO A 38 11.01 -10.51 -2.77
CA PRO A 38 12.01 -11.41 -3.35
C PRO A 38 13.17 -11.72 -2.39
N ASN A 39 13.43 -10.84 -1.41
CA ASN A 39 14.44 -11.05 -0.37
C ASN A 39 13.74 -11.02 1.01
N PRO A 40 13.89 -12.07 1.84
CA PRO A 40 13.37 -12.10 3.21
C PRO A 40 13.82 -10.93 4.11
N GLU A 41 14.97 -10.32 3.84
CA GLU A 41 15.45 -9.16 4.60
C GLU A 41 14.58 -7.90 4.40
N MET A 42 13.71 -7.88 3.39
CA MET A 42 12.80 -6.76 3.11
C MET A 42 11.51 -6.82 3.92
N GLY A 43 11.29 -7.86 4.73
CA GLY A 43 10.10 -8.08 5.54
C GLY A 43 9.23 -9.23 5.04
N ASP A 44 8.04 -9.38 5.63
CA ASP A 44 7.14 -10.50 5.34
C ASP A 44 6.23 -10.25 4.13
N TYR A 45 5.88 -8.98 3.88
CA TYR A 45 4.93 -8.56 2.86
C TYR A 45 5.43 -7.32 2.11
N ALA A 46 5.17 -7.27 0.82
CA ALA A 46 5.46 -6.13 -0.05
C ALA A 46 4.18 -5.60 -0.69
N LEU A 47 4.10 -4.27 -0.82
CA LEU A 47 3.04 -3.58 -1.54
C LEU A 47 3.61 -2.86 -2.77
N PRO A 48 3.33 -3.32 -4.00
CA PRO A 48 3.88 -2.76 -5.22
C PRO A 48 3.27 -1.39 -5.53
N CYS A 49 3.95 -0.31 -5.13
CA CYS A 49 3.46 1.06 -5.27
C CYS A 49 3.34 1.57 -6.73
N PHE A 50 3.89 0.82 -7.69
CA PHE A 50 3.77 1.13 -9.12
C PHE A 50 2.31 1.07 -9.60
N SER A 51 1.48 0.19 -9.02
CA SER A 51 0.07 0.05 -9.35
C SER A 51 -0.73 1.33 -9.07
N PHE A 52 -0.31 2.12 -8.08
CA PHE A 52 -0.99 3.34 -7.68
C PHE A 52 -0.53 4.59 -8.46
N ALA A 53 0.65 4.55 -9.07
CA ALA A 53 1.30 5.73 -9.66
C ALA A 53 0.47 6.40 -10.77
N LYS A 54 -0.20 5.60 -11.60
CA LYS A 54 -1.06 6.11 -12.68
C LYS A 54 -2.32 6.79 -12.13
N SER A 55 -2.98 6.15 -11.17
CA SER A 55 -4.22 6.65 -10.56
C SER A 55 -3.96 7.92 -9.75
N LEU A 56 -2.92 7.92 -8.91
CA LEU A 56 -2.54 9.05 -8.06
C LEU A 56 -1.74 10.14 -8.80
N ARG A 57 -1.34 9.90 -10.06
CA ARG A 57 -0.46 10.77 -10.85
C ARG A 57 0.81 11.20 -10.09
N ARG A 58 1.37 10.28 -9.30
CA ARG A 58 2.53 10.48 -8.43
C ARG A 58 3.58 9.42 -8.71
N SER A 59 4.84 9.75 -8.42
CA SER A 59 5.94 8.77 -8.51
C SER A 59 5.72 7.62 -7.52
N PRO A 60 5.95 6.35 -7.89
CA PRO A 60 5.89 5.20 -6.99
C PRO A 60 6.74 5.40 -5.73
N ILE A 61 7.92 6.02 -5.89
CA ILE A 61 8.85 6.31 -4.78
C ILE A 61 8.19 7.24 -3.76
N LYS A 62 7.56 8.34 -4.23
CA LYS A 62 6.88 9.29 -3.35
C LYS A 62 5.64 8.71 -2.65
N ILE A 63 5.02 7.70 -3.25
CA ILE A 63 3.87 7.01 -2.65
C ILE A 63 4.37 6.06 -1.56
N ALA A 64 5.45 5.31 -1.83
CA ALA A 64 6.09 4.43 -0.85
C ALA A 64 6.63 5.20 0.36
N GLU A 65 7.28 6.36 0.14
CA GLU A 65 7.76 7.24 1.21
C GLU A 65 6.61 7.71 2.12
N GLU A 66 5.51 8.21 1.54
CA GLU A 66 4.36 8.66 2.33
C GLU A 66 3.67 7.51 3.08
N LEU A 67 3.54 6.34 2.45
CA LEU A 67 3.03 5.14 3.12
C LEU A 67 3.92 4.77 4.29
N ALA A 68 5.24 4.72 4.10
CA ALA A 68 6.18 4.43 5.18
C ALA A 68 6.06 5.42 6.33
N ASP A 69 5.99 6.72 6.03
CA ASP A 69 5.88 7.79 7.03
C ASP A 69 4.56 7.70 7.83
N LYS A 70 3.43 7.36 7.19
CA LYS A 70 2.14 7.25 7.89
C LYS A 70 1.90 5.91 8.57
N LEU A 71 2.61 4.85 8.17
CA LEU A 71 2.51 3.52 8.77
C LEU A 71 3.49 3.33 9.94
N GLN A 72 4.56 4.14 10.03
CA GLN A 72 5.41 4.19 11.22
C GLN A 72 4.59 4.69 12.42
N THR A 73 4.16 3.73 13.25
CA THR A 73 3.49 3.97 14.55
C THR A 73 4.41 3.57 15.69
#